data_AF-A0A484NG65-F1
#
_entry.id   AF-A0A484NG65-F1
#
_cell.length_a   1.000
_cell.length_b   1.000
_cell.length_c   1.000
_cell.angle_alpha   90.00
_cell.angle_beta   90.00
_cell.angle_gamma   90.00
#
_symmetry.space_group_name_H-M   'P 1'
#
loop_
_entity.id
_entity.type
_entity.pdbx_description
1 polymer ?
#
loop_
_entity_poly.entity_id
_entity_poly.type
_entity_poly.pdbx_seq_one_letter_code
_entity_poly.pdbx_strand_id
1 'polypeptide(L)'
;MMRKLGITLLIILVIHQNCFHFRVKASSDGFIRTRGIQFSLNGYPFYANGFNAYWLMYMASDPSQRHRVSDAFREASSHGLTLARTWAFSDGGYKPLQYAPGSYNEDMFKGLDFVIAEAKKYGMKVILSLANNYDSFGGKKQYVEWARKQGQPLSSEDDFFRNSLVKAYYKNHIKVTSLFTGRKKNQFCSYFPKSGLRQH
;
A
#
# COMPACT_ATOMS: atom_id res chain seq x y z
N MET A 1 -57.83 21.63 19.48
CA MET A 1 -57.35 21.53 18.07
C MET A 1 -55.81 21.55 17.98
N MET A 2 -55.11 22.46 18.67
CA MET A 2 -53.64 22.63 18.56
C MET A 2 -52.78 21.43 19.02
N ARG A 3 -53.21 20.68 20.05
CA ARG A 3 -52.46 19.48 20.53
C ARG A 3 -52.38 18.35 19.50
N LYS A 4 -53.43 18.15 18.69
CA LYS A 4 -53.45 17.12 17.63
C LYS A 4 -52.54 17.52 16.46
N LEU A 5 -52.42 18.81 16.19
CA LEU A 5 -51.56 19.35 15.14
C LEU A 5 -50.06 19.16 15.45
N GLY A 6 -49.67 19.40 16.71
CA GLY A 6 -48.28 19.20 17.17
C GLY A 6 -47.81 17.75 17.11
N ILE A 7 -48.69 16.79 17.48
CA ILE A 7 -48.38 15.36 17.38
C ILE A 7 -48.22 14.92 15.92
N THR A 8 -49.05 15.45 15.02
CA THR A 8 -48.98 15.13 13.58
C THR A 8 -47.67 15.64 12.96
N LEU A 9 -47.24 16.85 13.33
CA LEU A 9 -45.94 17.41 12.91
C LEU A 9 -44.76 16.60 13.43
N LEU A 10 -44.80 16.12 14.67
CA LEU A 10 -43.73 15.32 15.27
C LEU A 10 -43.62 13.93 14.59
N ILE A 11 -44.76 13.32 14.27
CA ILE A 11 -44.81 12.04 13.53
C ILE A 11 -44.27 12.23 12.11
N ILE A 12 -44.64 13.31 11.42
CA ILE A 12 -44.09 13.62 10.08
C ILE A 12 -42.57 13.81 10.15
N LEU A 13 -42.04 14.48 11.19
CA LEU A 13 -40.61 14.69 11.37
C LEU A 13 -39.85 13.37 11.63
N VAL A 14 -40.43 12.47 12.42
CA VAL A 14 -39.89 11.12 12.68
C VAL A 14 -39.97 10.23 11.43
N ILE A 15 -41.04 10.33 10.64
CA ILE A 15 -41.16 9.63 9.36
C ILE A 15 -40.17 10.19 8.34
N HIS A 16 -39.93 11.50 8.32
CA HIS A 16 -38.96 12.14 7.42
C HIS A 16 -37.52 11.75 7.77
N GLN A 17 -37.19 11.60 9.06
CA GLN A 17 -35.88 11.09 9.51
C GLN A 17 -35.66 9.61 9.15
N ASN A 18 -36.73 8.81 9.03
CA ASN A 18 -36.65 7.40 8.68
C ASN A 18 -36.81 7.10 7.17
N CYS A 19 -37.41 8.00 6.38
CA CYS A 19 -37.68 7.78 4.94
C CYS A 19 -36.52 8.11 3.98
N PHE A 20 -35.43 8.75 4.43
CA PHE A 20 -34.28 9.07 3.58
C PHE A 20 -32.99 8.35 3.97
N HIS A 21 -33.09 7.15 4.54
CA HIS A 21 -31.95 6.24 4.53
C HIS A 21 -31.87 5.56 3.15
N PHE A 22 -31.30 6.28 2.17
CA PHE A 22 -30.67 5.62 1.02
C PHE A 22 -29.54 4.75 1.58
N ARG A 23 -29.84 3.51 1.96
CA ARG A 23 -28.84 2.47 2.16
C ARG A 23 -28.28 2.13 0.78
N VAL A 24 -27.37 2.97 0.30
CA VAL A 24 -26.41 2.56 -0.72
C VAL A 24 -25.72 1.34 -0.12
N LYS A 25 -25.94 0.17 -0.74
CA LYS A 25 -25.28 -1.08 -0.37
C LYS A 25 -23.79 -0.90 -0.62
N ALA A 26 -23.08 -0.36 0.36
CA ALA A 26 -21.64 -0.19 0.28
C ALA A 26 -21.03 -1.59 0.23
N SER A 27 -20.17 -1.85 -0.77
CA SER A 27 -19.30 -3.01 -0.73
C SER A 27 -18.48 -2.92 0.57
N SER A 28 -18.72 -3.80 1.53
CA SER A 28 -18.01 -3.86 2.81
C SER A 28 -16.66 -4.58 2.66
N ASP A 29 -16.05 -4.51 1.49
CA ASP A 29 -14.76 -5.14 1.20
C ASP A 29 -13.58 -4.44 1.89
N GLY A 30 -13.84 -3.33 2.60
CA GLY A 30 -12.86 -2.61 3.40
C GLY A 30 -11.92 -1.72 2.58
N PHE A 31 -12.20 -1.51 1.29
CA PHE A 31 -11.44 -0.58 0.44
C PHE A 31 -11.96 0.85 0.55
N ILE A 32 -11.03 1.80 0.67
CA ILE A 32 -11.31 3.23 0.52
C ILE A 32 -11.64 3.50 -0.94
N ARG A 33 -12.69 4.30 -1.18
CA ARG A 33 -13.12 4.75 -2.50
C ARG A 33 -13.20 6.26 -2.54
N THR A 34 -13.26 6.82 -3.74
CA THR A 34 -13.61 8.23 -3.94
C THR A 34 -15.12 8.40 -4.12
N ARG A 35 -15.66 9.49 -3.60
CA ARG A 35 -17.02 9.98 -3.86
C ARG A 35 -16.91 11.48 -4.11
N GLY A 36 -16.89 11.87 -5.39
CA GLY A 36 -16.54 13.24 -5.79
C GLY A 36 -15.14 13.59 -5.31
N ILE A 37 -15.03 14.66 -4.51
CA ILE A 37 -13.75 15.16 -3.96
C ILE A 37 -13.37 14.53 -2.60
N GLN A 38 -14.17 13.61 -2.07
CA GLN A 38 -13.96 13.01 -0.74
C GLN A 38 -13.60 11.53 -0.83
N PHE A 39 -12.83 11.05 0.14
CA PHE A 39 -12.67 9.62 0.36
C PHE A 39 -13.86 9.08 1.17
N SER A 40 -14.19 7.81 0.94
CA SER A 40 -15.24 7.09 1.67
C SER A 40 -14.81 5.65 1.99
N LEU A 41 -15.22 5.16 3.16
CA LEU A 41 -15.01 3.80 3.61
C LEU A 41 -16.35 3.25 4.13
N ASN A 42 -16.79 2.12 3.56
CA ASN A 42 -18.07 1.50 3.90
C ASN A 42 -19.28 2.46 3.82
N GLY A 43 -19.25 3.40 2.87
CA GLY A 43 -20.33 4.37 2.64
C GLY A 43 -20.25 5.66 3.46
N TYR A 44 -19.34 5.73 4.44
CA TYR A 44 -19.13 6.92 5.28
C TYR A 44 -17.90 7.72 4.80
N PRO A 45 -17.88 9.06 4.99
CA PRO A 45 -16.69 9.86 4.73
C PRO A 45 -15.47 9.33 5.48
N PHE A 46 -14.33 9.27 4.81
CA PHE A 46 -13.05 8.88 5.39
C PHE A 46 -12.10 10.07 5.34
N TYR A 47 -11.64 10.51 6.51
CA TYR A 47 -10.64 11.57 6.63
C TYR A 47 -9.29 10.96 6.97
N ALA A 48 -8.32 11.18 6.09
CA ALA A 48 -6.96 10.70 6.29
C ALA A 48 -6.25 11.58 7.32
N ASN A 49 -5.84 10.97 8.43
CA ASN A 49 -4.90 11.56 9.37
C ASN A 49 -3.80 10.52 9.60
N GLY A 50 -2.54 10.86 9.32
CA GLY A 50 -1.53 9.82 9.17
C GLY A 50 -0.09 10.30 9.23
N PHE A 51 0.82 9.35 9.02
CA PHE A 51 2.26 9.55 9.14
C PHE A 51 3.03 8.90 7.99
N ASN A 52 4.27 9.32 7.80
CA ASN A 52 5.21 8.71 6.87
C ASN A 52 6.23 7.89 7.65
N ALA A 53 6.39 6.62 7.30
CA ALA A 53 7.39 5.74 7.88
C ALA A 53 7.95 4.81 6.80
N TYR A 54 8.94 5.31 6.05
CA TYR A 54 9.53 4.58 4.93
C TYR A 54 10.29 3.31 5.34
N TRP A 55 10.72 3.24 6.61
CA TRP A 55 11.60 2.22 7.16
C TRP A 55 10.87 0.94 7.62
N LEU A 56 9.54 0.92 7.61
CA LEU A 56 8.75 -0.17 8.20
C LEU A 56 9.10 -1.55 7.60
N MET A 57 9.13 -1.65 6.26
CA MET A 57 9.50 -2.90 5.57
C MET A 57 10.92 -3.36 5.94
N TYR A 58 11.87 -2.43 5.94
CA TYR A 58 13.27 -2.72 6.27
C TYR A 58 13.41 -3.25 7.70
N MET A 59 12.81 -2.58 8.69
CA MET A 59 12.82 -3.06 10.08
C MET A 59 12.12 -4.42 10.19
N ALA A 60 10.95 -4.59 9.57
CA ALA A 60 10.19 -5.84 9.68
C ALA A 60 10.86 -7.04 8.98
N SER A 61 11.80 -6.80 8.06
CA SER A 61 12.60 -7.85 7.41
C SER A 61 13.54 -8.56 8.38
N ASP A 62 13.90 -7.93 9.50
CA ASP A 62 14.62 -8.55 10.60
C ASP A 62 13.62 -8.91 11.72
N PRO A 63 13.41 -10.20 12.02
CA PRO A 63 12.50 -10.62 13.09
C PRO A 63 12.79 -9.97 14.45
N SER A 64 14.05 -9.68 14.78
CA SER A 64 14.42 -9.04 16.05
C SER A 64 13.92 -7.60 16.16
N GLN A 65 13.68 -6.94 15.02
CA GLN A 65 13.29 -5.53 14.95
C GLN A 65 11.78 -5.34 14.69
N ARG A 66 11.02 -6.41 14.46
CA ARG A 66 9.57 -6.35 14.16
C ARG A 66 8.75 -5.64 15.24
N HIS A 67 9.16 -5.75 16.50
CA HIS A 67 8.49 -5.07 17.62
C HIS A 67 8.37 -3.55 17.37
N ARG A 68 9.38 -2.92 16.74
CA ARG A 68 9.37 -1.48 16.42
C ARG A 68 8.26 -1.09 15.47
N VAL A 69 7.89 -1.98 14.54
CA VAL A 69 6.76 -1.77 13.61
C VAL A 69 5.44 -1.88 14.37
N SER A 70 5.30 -2.88 15.24
CA SER A 70 4.14 -3.03 16.11
C SER A 70 3.96 -1.83 17.05
N ASP A 71 5.05 -1.34 17.62
CA ASP A 71 5.05 -0.17 18.51
C ASP A 71 4.64 1.09 17.76
N ALA A 72 5.23 1.36 16.58
CA ALA A 72 4.85 2.51 15.77
C ALA A 72 3.35 2.52 15.41
N PHE A 73 2.78 1.38 15.05
CA PHE A 73 1.34 1.28 14.79
C PHE A 73 0.49 1.37 16.05
N ARG A 74 0.94 0.82 17.19
CA ARG A 74 0.22 0.98 18.45
C ARG A 74 0.15 2.45 18.87
N GLU A 75 1.28 3.16 18.83
CA GLU A 75 1.33 4.59 19.18
C GLU A 75 0.52 5.45 18.20
N ALA A 76 0.66 5.23 16.90
CA ALA A 76 -0.15 5.97 15.93
C ALA A 76 -1.66 5.72 16.13
N SER A 77 -2.06 4.48 16.48
CA SER A 77 -3.46 4.17 16.78
C SER A 77 -3.93 4.82 18.09
N SER A 78 -3.10 4.88 19.14
CA SER A 78 -3.47 5.51 20.42
C SER A 78 -3.69 7.03 20.26
N HIS A 79 -3.03 7.64 19.28
CA HIS A 79 -3.21 9.05 18.90
C HIS A 79 -4.27 9.28 17.80
N GLY A 80 -5.04 8.25 17.43
CA GLY A 80 -6.16 8.37 16.48
C GLY A 80 -5.73 8.56 15.02
N LEU A 81 -4.49 8.21 14.66
CA LEU A 81 -4.07 8.16 13.26
C LEU A 81 -4.70 6.96 12.55
N THR A 82 -5.10 7.16 11.29
CA THR A 82 -5.85 6.18 10.48
C THR A 82 -5.07 5.70 9.25
N LEU A 83 -3.92 6.32 8.96
CA LEU A 83 -3.19 6.11 7.71
C LEU A 83 -1.67 6.11 7.94
N ALA A 84 -0.99 5.13 7.33
CA ALA A 84 0.46 5.12 7.22
C ALA A 84 0.89 5.14 5.75
N ARG A 85 1.84 6.00 5.39
CA ARG A 85 2.53 5.95 4.10
C ARG A 85 3.91 5.31 4.29
N THR A 86 4.20 4.27 3.49
CA THR A 86 5.48 3.57 3.52
C THR A 86 5.92 3.19 2.11
N TRP A 87 7.11 2.61 2.00
CA TRP A 87 7.66 2.15 0.73
C TRP A 87 7.49 0.64 0.59
N ALA A 88 7.04 0.23 -0.59
CA ALA A 88 7.06 -1.14 -1.06
C ALA A 88 8.11 -1.31 -2.18
N PHE A 89 9.18 -0.50 -2.12
CA PHE A 89 10.34 -0.57 -2.99
C PHE A 89 11.62 -0.44 -2.16
N SER A 90 12.71 -0.95 -2.71
CA SER A 90 14.09 -0.71 -2.31
C SER A 90 14.94 -1.38 -3.40
N ASP A 91 15.46 -0.58 -4.32
CA ASP A 91 16.00 -1.03 -5.61
C ASP A 91 17.54 -1.01 -5.55
N GLY A 92 18.18 -2.18 -5.50
CA GLY A 92 19.62 -2.30 -5.29
C GLY A 92 20.14 -1.88 -3.89
N GLY A 93 21.46 -1.85 -3.72
CA GLY A 93 22.13 -1.43 -2.47
C GLY A 93 22.31 -2.54 -1.42
N TYR A 94 22.43 -2.13 -0.14
CA TYR A 94 22.87 -3.00 0.97
C TYR A 94 21.82 -4.03 1.44
N LYS A 95 20.52 -3.72 1.33
CA LYS A 95 19.42 -4.65 1.65
C LYS A 95 18.17 -4.36 0.80
N PRO A 96 18.24 -4.59 -0.53
CA PRO A 96 17.16 -4.29 -1.45
C PRO A 96 15.96 -5.20 -1.22
N LEU A 97 14.77 -4.67 -1.51
CA LEU A 97 13.62 -5.50 -1.85
C LEU A 97 13.83 -6.11 -3.23
N GLN A 98 14.24 -5.32 -4.21
CA GLN A 98 14.50 -5.75 -5.59
C GLN A 98 15.97 -5.53 -5.93
N TYR A 99 16.76 -6.61 -5.99
CA TYR A 99 18.21 -6.51 -6.26
C TYR A 99 18.54 -6.48 -7.76
N ALA A 100 17.65 -7.02 -8.60
CA ALA A 100 17.73 -6.95 -10.06
C ALA A 100 16.30 -6.95 -10.66
N PRO A 101 16.10 -6.58 -11.94
CA PRO A 101 14.79 -6.61 -12.56
C PRO A 101 14.10 -7.97 -12.41
N GLY A 102 12.99 -8.02 -11.66
CA GLY A 102 12.23 -9.25 -11.42
C GLY A 102 12.80 -10.20 -10.36
N SER A 103 13.88 -9.82 -9.67
CA SER A 103 14.53 -10.65 -8.65
C SER A 103 14.48 -9.97 -7.28
N TYR A 104 13.96 -10.67 -6.27
CA TYR A 104 13.53 -10.09 -5.02
C TYR A 104 14.09 -10.79 -3.78
N ASN A 105 14.36 -10.00 -2.75
CA ASN A 105 14.67 -10.49 -1.41
C ASN A 105 13.38 -10.90 -0.69
N GLU A 106 13.24 -12.20 -0.42
CA GLU A 106 12.05 -12.76 0.22
C GLU A 106 11.83 -12.24 1.65
N ASP A 107 12.90 -11.97 2.40
CA ASP A 107 12.80 -11.48 3.79
C ASP A 107 12.27 -10.04 3.84
N MET A 108 12.66 -9.21 2.87
CA MET A 108 12.09 -7.86 2.70
C MET A 108 10.60 -7.93 2.39
N PHE A 109 10.21 -8.87 1.52
CA PHE A 109 8.81 -9.13 1.21
C PHE A 109 8.04 -9.60 2.46
N LYS A 110 8.52 -10.61 3.18
CA LYS A 110 7.96 -11.05 4.48
C LYS A 110 7.85 -9.90 5.48
N GLY A 111 8.80 -8.98 5.46
CA GLY A 111 8.75 -7.73 6.23
C GLY A 111 7.55 -6.86 5.82
N LEU A 112 7.36 -6.61 4.52
CA LEU A 112 6.21 -5.85 4.01
C LEU A 112 4.86 -6.51 4.36
N ASP A 113 4.78 -7.84 4.30
CA ASP A 113 3.60 -8.59 4.74
C ASP A 113 3.28 -8.36 6.22
N PHE A 114 4.31 -8.41 7.07
CA PHE A 114 4.16 -8.14 8.50
C PHE A 114 3.67 -6.72 8.74
N VAL A 115 4.19 -5.73 8.01
CA VAL A 115 3.73 -4.33 8.08
C VAL A 115 2.24 -4.21 7.75
N ILE A 116 1.77 -4.88 6.69
CA ILE A 116 0.35 -4.85 6.29
C ILE A 116 -0.53 -5.55 7.33
N ALA A 117 -0.06 -6.68 7.88
CA ALA A 117 -0.77 -7.42 8.91
C ALA A 117 -0.92 -6.59 10.21
N GLU A 118 0.16 -5.94 10.67
CA GLU A 118 0.12 -5.08 11.86
C GLU A 118 -0.71 -3.82 11.61
N ALA A 119 -0.60 -3.18 10.43
CA ALA A 119 -1.47 -2.05 10.09
C ALA A 119 -2.95 -2.43 10.20
N LYS A 120 -3.33 -3.61 9.67
CA LYS A 120 -4.70 -4.14 9.80
C LYS A 120 -5.09 -4.37 11.27
N LYS A 121 -4.20 -4.96 12.07
CA LYS A 121 -4.44 -5.24 13.50
C LYS A 121 -4.73 -3.96 14.29
N TYR A 122 -4.06 -2.86 13.97
CA TYR A 122 -4.26 -1.56 14.60
C TYR A 122 -5.24 -0.65 13.82
N GLY A 123 -6.05 -1.21 12.92
CA GLY A 123 -7.12 -0.47 12.24
C GLY A 123 -6.66 0.57 11.21
N MET A 124 -5.40 0.54 10.79
CA MET A 124 -4.83 1.50 9.85
C MET A 124 -4.96 1.09 8.39
N LYS A 125 -5.04 2.11 7.54
CA LYS A 125 -4.90 2.00 6.10
C LYS A 125 -3.46 2.32 5.70
N VAL A 126 -3.03 1.80 4.56
CA VAL A 126 -1.64 1.95 4.11
C VAL A 126 -1.59 2.49 2.68
N ILE A 127 -0.76 3.50 2.47
CA ILE A 127 -0.32 3.94 1.14
C ILE A 127 1.06 3.34 0.88
N LEU A 128 1.16 2.52 -0.17
CA LEU A 128 2.41 1.92 -0.63
C LEU A 128 2.96 2.71 -1.82
N SER A 129 4.09 3.39 -1.63
CA SER A 129 4.86 3.92 -2.76
C SER A 129 5.61 2.76 -3.43
N LEU A 130 5.63 2.71 -4.76
CA LEU A 130 6.15 1.58 -5.54
C LEU A 130 7.47 1.87 -6.27
N ALA A 131 7.93 3.11 -6.23
CA ALA A 131 9.24 3.53 -6.72
C ALA A 131 9.59 4.89 -6.09
N ASN A 132 10.83 5.34 -6.28
CA ASN A 132 11.30 6.67 -5.92
C ASN A 132 11.71 7.49 -7.15
N ASN A 133 11.53 8.81 -7.08
CA ASN A 133 12.12 9.72 -8.06
C ASN A 133 13.59 10.04 -7.74
N TYR A 134 13.96 9.99 -6.46
CA TYR A 134 15.31 10.30 -5.97
C TYR A 134 16.14 9.03 -5.78
N ASP A 135 17.46 9.21 -5.70
CA ASP A 135 18.46 8.14 -5.62
C ASP A 135 18.39 7.29 -4.34
N SER A 136 17.78 7.81 -3.27
CA SER A 136 17.67 7.09 -2.01
C SER A 136 16.90 5.78 -2.23
N PHE A 137 17.53 4.66 -1.86
CA PHE A 137 17.00 3.30 -2.05
C PHE A 137 16.75 2.96 -3.52
N GLY A 138 17.55 3.54 -4.43
CA GLY A 138 17.51 3.28 -5.86
C GLY A 138 16.56 4.21 -6.60
N GLY A 139 15.32 3.77 -6.86
CA GLY A 139 14.35 4.56 -7.62
C GLY A 139 14.60 4.56 -9.13
N LYS A 140 14.05 5.56 -9.83
CA LYS A 140 14.02 5.63 -11.31
C LYS A 140 15.40 5.46 -11.94
N LYS A 141 16.43 6.03 -11.30
CA LYS A 141 17.84 5.92 -11.70
C LYS A 141 18.28 4.46 -11.76
N GLN A 142 18.01 3.68 -10.72
CA GLN A 142 18.41 2.28 -10.66
C GLN A 142 17.73 1.43 -11.75
N TYR A 143 16.49 1.75 -12.08
CA TYR A 143 15.76 1.11 -13.18
C TYR A 143 16.38 1.41 -14.55
N VAL A 144 16.80 2.66 -14.79
CA VAL A 144 17.52 3.05 -16.00
C VAL A 144 18.90 2.38 -16.05
N GLU A 145 19.62 2.32 -14.93
CA GLU A 145 20.92 1.62 -14.84
C GLU A 145 20.81 0.12 -15.17
N TRP A 146 19.76 -0.56 -14.70
CA TRP A 146 19.52 -1.96 -15.07
C TRP A 146 19.31 -2.13 -16.58
N ALA A 147 18.62 -1.19 -17.23
CA ALA A 147 18.43 -1.22 -18.68
C ALA A 147 19.73 -0.88 -19.45
N ARG A 148 20.54 0.07 -18.96
CA ARG A 148 21.87 0.37 -19.50
C ARG A 148 22.78 -0.85 -19.50
N LYS A 149 22.80 -1.60 -18.38
CA LYS A 149 23.55 -2.87 -18.26
C LYS A 149 23.08 -3.97 -19.22
N GLN A 150 21.85 -3.86 -19.73
CA GLN A 150 21.28 -4.74 -20.77
C GLN A 150 21.51 -4.19 -22.19
N GLY A 151 22.36 -3.17 -22.35
CA GLY A 151 22.72 -2.59 -23.64
C GLY A 151 21.76 -1.52 -24.17
N GLN A 152 20.80 -1.03 -23.37
CA GLN A 152 19.94 0.08 -23.81
C GLN A 152 20.74 1.41 -23.83
N PRO A 153 20.72 2.17 -24.94
CA PRO A 153 21.45 3.43 -25.06
C PRO A 153 20.68 4.59 -24.38
N LEU A 154 20.55 4.52 -23.05
CA LEU A 154 19.82 5.50 -22.24
C LEU A 154 20.75 6.58 -21.69
N SER A 155 20.40 7.85 -21.85
CA SER A 155 21.23 8.99 -21.42
C SER A 155 20.62 9.77 -20.27
N SER A 156 19.34 9.57 -19.94
CA SER A 156 18.65 10.28 -18.86
C SER A 156 17.94 9.34 -17.89
N GLU A 157 17.88 9.72 -16.62
CA GLU A 157 17.06 9.01 -15.62
C GLU A 157 15.56 9.12 -15.93
N ASP A 158 15.13 10.16 -16.68
CA ASP A 158 13.75 10.32 -17.13
C ASP A 158 13.36 9.35 -18.25
N ASP A 159 14.33 8.60 -18.79
CA ASP A 159 14.04 7.47 -19.68
C ASP A 159 13.24 6.38 -18.94
N PHE A 160 13.19 6.42 -17.60
CA PHE A 160 12.23 5.66 -16.80
C PHE A 160 10.78 5.78 -17.29
N PHE A 161 10.37 7.00 -17.69
CA PHE A 161 9.01 7.26 -18.15
C PHE A 161 8.80 6.93 -19.64
N ARG A 162 9.89 6.81 -20.41
CA ARG A 162 9.84 6.75 -21.89
C ARG A 162 10.18 5.36 -22.43
N ASN A 163 11.26 4.76 -21.96
CA ASN A 163 11.78 3.49 -22.46
C ASN A 163 10.84 2.32 -22.13
N SER A 164 10.57 1.48 -23.13
CA SER A 164 9.63 0.35 -23.01
C SER A 164 10.12 -0.74 -22.06
N LEU A 165 11.42 -1.07 -22.09
CA LEU A 165 12.03 -2.06 -21.21
C LEU A 165 11.99 -1.60 -19.75
N VAL A 166 12.33 -0.34 -19.49
CA VAL A 166 12.27 0.22 -18.13
C VAL A 166 10.83 0.22 -17.59
N LYS A 167 9.86 0.64 -18.40
CA LYS A 167 8.43 0.54 -18.04
C LYS A 167 8.00 -0.91 -17.79
N ALA A 168 8.54 -1.87 -18.53
CA ALA A 168 8.24 -3.28 -18.33
C ALA A 168 8.76 -3.78 -16.97
N TYR A 169 9.98 -3.39 -16.56
CA TYR A 169 10.51 -3.69 -15.23
C TYR A 169 9.61 -3.14 -14.12
N TYR A 170 9.19 -1.87 -14.23
CA TYR A 170 8.31 -1.25 -13.23
C TYR A 170 6.94 -1.92 -13.17
N LYS A 171 6.33 -2.22 -14.33
CA LYS A 171 5.07 -2.97 -14.39
C LYS A 171 5.19 -4.37 -13.78
N ASN A 172 6.32 -5.04 -13.98
CA ASN A 172 6.58 -6.33 -13.35
C ASN A 172 6.65 -6.20 -11.83
N HIS A 173 7.33 -5.17 -11.31
CA HIS A 173 7.35 -4.88 -9.87
C HIS A 173 5.94 -4.65 -9.30
N ILE A 174 5.10 -3.85 -9.95
CA ILE A 174 3.69 -3.66 -9.55
C ILE A 174 2.97 -5.02 -9.45
N LYS A 175 3.11 -5.86 -10.49
CA LYS A 175 2.47 -7.18 -10.53
C LYS A 175 2.92 -8.05 -9.37
N VAL A 176 4.23 -8.17 -9.15
CA VAL A 176 4.81 -9.00 -8.09
C VAL A 176 4.37 -8.51 -6.70
N THR A 177 4.49 -7.21 -6.43
CA THR A 177 4.07 -6.61 -5.15
C THR A 177 2.58 -6.82 -4.89
N SER A 178 1.72 -6.71 -5.92
CA SER A 178 0.28 -6.95 -5.78
C SER A 178 -0.07 -8.42 -5.47
N LEU A 179 0.71 -9.37 -5.99
CA LEU A 179 0.54 -10.80 -5.72
C LEU A 179 0.98 -11.14 -4.30
N PHE A 180 2.07 -10.53 -3.83
CA PHE A 180 2.63 -10.80 -2.51
C PHE A 180 1.75 -10.23 -1.38
N THR A 181 1.30 -8.99 -1.54
CA THR A 181 0.52 -8.27 -0.52
C THR A 181 -0.98 -8.61 -0.52
N GLY A 182 -1.46 -9.43 -1.46
CA GLY A 182 -2.86 -9.80 -1.64
C GLY A 182 -3.24 -11.19 -1.12
N ARG A 183 -4.55 -11.52 -1.13
CA ARG A 183 -5.09 -12.87 -0.81
C ARG A 183 -4.63 -13.99 -1.77
N LYS A 184 -3.75 -13.72 -2.74
CA LYS A 184 -3.25 -14.67 -3.74
C LYS A 184 -1.83 -15.18 -3.45
N LYS A 185 -1.45 -15.26 -2.17
CA LYS A 185 -0.15 -15.77 -1.72
C LYS A 185 0.19 -17.16 -2.29
N ASN A 186 -0.82 -18.00 -2.51
CA ASN A 186 -0.66 -19.36 -3.06
C ASN A 186 -0.19 -19.40 -4.52
N GLN A 187 -0.23 -18.27 -5.25
CA GLN A 187 0.25 -18.17 -6.63
C GLN A 187 1.69 -17.64 -6.72
N PHE A 188 2.26 -17.15 -5.60
CA PHE A 188 3.60 -16.56 -5.56
C PHE A 188 4.72 -17.61 -5.55
N CYS A 189 4.51 -18.76 -4.90
CA CYS A 189 5.50 -19.85 -4.85
C CYS A 189 5.85 -20.43 -6.24
N SER A 190 5.01 -20.24 -7.26
CA SER A 190 5.30 -20.68 -8.64
C SER A 190 6.10 -19.68 -9.48
N TYR A 191 6.31 -18.45 -9.00
CA TYR A 191 7.02 -17.40 -9.74
C TYR A 191 8.51 -17.29 -9.40
N PHE A 192 8.98 -18.00 -8.38
CA PHE A 192 10.41 -18.16 -8.12
C PHE A 192 10.87 -19.46 -8.76
N PRO A 193 11.71 -19.42 -9.81
CA PRO A 193 12.50 -20.59 -10.15
C PRO A 193 13.31 -20.92 -8.90
N LYS A 194 13.38 -22.21 -8.53
CA LYS A 194 14.41 -22.70 -7.61
C LYS A 194 15.77 -22.52 -8.29
N SER A 195 16.29 -21.30 -8.37
CA SER A 195 17.65 -21.07 -8.84
C SER A 195 18.57 -21.45 -7.69
N GLY A 196 19.11 -22.66 -7.82
CA GLY A 196 20.04 -23.26 -6.87
C GLY A 196 21.20 -22.34 -6.55
N LEU A 197 21.56 -22.36 -5.27
CA LEU A 197 22.90 -22.07 -4.79
C LEU A 197 23.94 -22.72 -5.72
N ARG A 198 24.68 -21.89 -6.46
CA ARG A 198 26.11 -22.12 -6.68
C ARG A 198 26.80 -20.79 -6.40
N GLN A 199 27.36 -20.72 -5.19
CA GLN A 199 28.42 -19.79 -4.89
C GLN A 199 29.64 -20.21 -5.70
N HIS A 200 30.19 -19.28 -6.47
CA HIS A 200 31.60 -19.22 -6.83
C HIS A 200 32.02 -17.76 -6.70
#